data_AF-A0A2M8Q871-F1
#
_entry.id   AF-A0A2M8Q871-F1
#
_cell.length_a   1.000
_cell.length_b   1.000
_cell.length_c   1.000
_cell.angle_alpha   90.00
_cell.angle_beta   90.00
_cell.angle_gamma   90.00
#
_symmetry.space_group_name_H-M   'P 1'
#
loop_
_entity.id
_entity.type
_entity.pdbx_description
1 polymer ?
#
loop_
_entity_poly.entity_id
_entity_poly.type
_entity_poly.pdbx_seq_one_letter_code
_entity_poly.pdbx_strand_id
1 'polypeptide(L)'
;MHELPGELVALGGAIRNLARMDARRCGYPLTTLHGYTLSLTALEQLIEQLRTLPLAKRIKLPGLRSDRADIILPGALVARAIMQVMGVRALTVSVNGLREGLFFEHFWRHWDEPIIADIRSFGVLNLARIYHYQKKHANHVRFLASRVFEQLTPLHGYGAPERELLDAAALLHDIGAIIAYENHDVHSQTLIV
;
A
#
# COMPACT_ATOMS: atom_id res chain seq x y z
N MET A 1 7.15 29.92 6.03
CA MET A 1 7.21 28.55 5.50
C MET A 1 6.69 27.63 6.59
N HIS A 2 5.46 27.12 6.47
CA HIS A 2 4.97 26.07 7.36
C HIS A 2 5.70 24.78 6.96
N GLU A 3 6.59 24.28 7.82
CA GLU A 3 7.15 22.94 7.71
C GLU A 3 5.99 21.95 7.92
N LEU A 4 5.42 21.45 6.83
CA LEU A 4 4.80 20.13 6.90
C LEU A 4 5.93 19.15 7.24
N PRO A 5 5.84 18.35 8.32
CA PRO A 5 6.78 17.26 8.52
C PRO A 5 6.69 16.37 7.28
N GLY A 6 7.70 16.46 6.40
CA GLY A 6 7.61 15.90 5.06
C GLY A 6 7.53 14.38 5.12
N GLU A 7 6.54 13.80 4.45
CA GLU A 7 6.51 12.37 4.19
C GLU A 7 7.44 12.04 3.01
N LEU A 8 8.33 11.07 3.20
CA LEU A 8 9.19 10.57 2.13
C LEU A 8 8.55 9.37 1.45
N VAL A 9 8.02 9.56 0.24
CA VAL A 9 7.57 8.46 -0.61
C VAL A 9 8.68 8.05 -1.55
N ALA A 10 9.13 6.80 -1.44
CA ALA A 10 10.26 6.29 -2.21
C ALA A 10 9.82 5.29 -3.28
N LEU A 11 10.41 5.45 -4.47
CA LEU A 11 10.04 4.76 -5.69
C LEU A 11 11.20 3.90 -6.21
N GLY A 12 10.89 2.89 -7.02
CA GLY A 12 11.88 2.20 -7.83
C GLY A 12 12.40 0.87 -7.28
N GLY A 13 13.23 0.20 -8.09
CA GLY A 13 13.63 -1.19 -7.88
C GLY A 13 14.42 -1.44 -6.60
N ALA A 14 15.36 -0.56 -6.26
CA ALA A 14 16.20 -0.72 -5.06
C ALA A 14 15.35 -0.63 -3.78
N ILE A 15 14.53 0.41 -3.65
CA ILE A 15 13.61 0.62 -2.53
C ILE A 15 12.66 -0.57 -2.37
N ARG A 16 12.06 -1.07 -3.46
CA ARG A 16 11.19 -2.26 -3.41
C ARG A 16 11.92 -3.52 -2.94
N ASN A 17 13.19 -3.70 -3.30
CA ASN A 17 13.97 -4.85 -2.79
C ASN A 17 14.26 -4.70 -1.30
N LEU A 18 14.66 -3.50 -0.84
CA LEU A 18 14.91 -3.23 0.59
C LEU A 18 13.65 -3.44 1.43
N ALA A 19 12.52 -2.89 1.00
CA ALA A 19 11.23 -3.10 1.64
C ALA A 19 10.82 -4.57 1.66
N ARG A 20 11.05 -5.32 0.56
CA ARG A 20 10.75 -6.76 0.54
C ARG A 20 11.65 -7.56 1.49
N MET A 21 12.93 -7.21 1.60
CA MET A 21 13.84 -7.84 2.55
C MET A 21 13.35 -7.61 3.99
N ASP A 22 12.97 -6.38 4.33
CA ASP A 22 12.45 -6.05 5.65
C ASP A 22 11.09 -6.70 5.94
N ALA A 23 10.16 -6.63 4.99
CA ALA A 23 8.84 -7.26 5.09
C ALA A 23 8.95 -8.77 5.33
N ARG A 24 9.88 -9.46 4.65
CA ARG A 24 10.15 -10.89 4.88
C ARG A 24 10.74 -11.16 6.25
N ARG A 25 11.64 -10.29 6.72
CA ARG A 25 12.28 -10.40 8.04
C ARG A 25 11.28 -10.25 9.18
N CYS A 26 10.31 -9.35 9.04
CA CYS A 26 9.30 -9.08 10.06
C CYS A 26 8.04 -9.95 9.95
N GLY A 27 7.95 -10.85 8.95
CA GLY A 27 6.76 -11.65 8.72
C GLY A 27 5.54 -10.81 8.32
N TYR A 28 5.74 -9.78 7.50
CA TYR A 28 4.67 -8.88 7.07
C TYR A 28 3.53 -9.66 6.38
N PRO A 29 2.27 -9.48 6.82
CA PRO A 29 1.18 -10.37 6.39
C PRO A 29 0.65 -10.06 4.99
N LEU A 30 0.88 -8.85 4.47
CA LEU A 30 0.35 -8.45 3.15
C LEU A 30 1.34 -8.81 2.03
N THR A 31 0.79 -9.14 0.86
CA THR A 31 1.55 -9.51 -0.34
C THR A 31 2.10 -8.27 -1.06
N THR A 32 1.36 -7.16 -1.03
CA THR A 32 1.76 -5.89 -1.62
C THR A 32 2.72 -5.11 -0.73
N LEU A 33 3.63 -4.37 -1.35
CA LEU A 33 4.54 -3.43 -0.68
C LEU A 33 4.11 -1.97 -0.89
N HIS A 34 2.99 -1.71 -1.57
CA HIS A 34 2.48 -0.36 -1.72
C HIS A 34 1.98 0.15 -0.37
N GLY A 35 2.47 1.31 0.08
CA GLY A 35 2.20 1.82 1.42
C GLY A 35 3.06 1.18 2.52
N TYR A 36 3.93 0.23 2.20
CA TYR A 36 4.84 -0.36 3.19
C TYR A 36 5.79 0.70 3.73
N THR A 37 5.92 0.79 5.05
CA THR A 37 6.78 1.78 5.71
C THR A 37 8.09 1.14 6.14
N LEU A 38 9.21 1.55 5.53
CA LEU A 38 10.54 1.12 5.90
C LEU A 38 11.17 2.15 6.85
N SER A 39 11.48 1.75 8.07
CA SER A 39 12.11 2.64 9.06
C SER A 39 13.60 2.84 8.77
N LEU A 40 14.15 3.97 9.21
CA LEU A 40 15.58 4.26 9.12
C LEU A 40 16.41 3.19 9.85
N THR A 41 15.95 2.78 11.04
CA THR A 41 16.61 1.73 11.82
C THR A 41 16.61 0.39 11.10
N ALA A 42 15.50 0.01 10.46
CA ALA A 42 15.44 -1.21 9.65
C ALA A 42 16.38 -1.13 8.45
N LEU A 43 16.43 0.02 7.76
CA LEU A 43 17.34 0.26 6.66
C LEU A 43 18.81 0.17 7.09
N GLU A 44 19.17 0.71 8.26
CA GLU A 44 20.53 0.63 8.81
C GLU A 44 20.94 -0.82 9.13
N GLN A 45 20.02 -1.62 9.68
CA GLN A 45 20.25 -3.05 9.90
C GLN A 45 20.45 -3.81 8.58
N LEU A 46 19.69 -3.47 7.54
CA LEU A 46 19.89 -4.04 6.20
C LEU A 46 21.25 -3.64 5.62
N ILE A 47 21.67 -2.38 5.79
CA ILE A 47 22.99 -1.90 5.36
C ILE A 47 24.11 -2.69 6.06
N GLU A 48 23.99 -2.90 7.37
CA GLU A 48 24.94 -3.68 8.16
C GLU A 48 25.05 -5.14 7.66
N GLN A 49 23.91 -5.77 7.41
CA GLN A 49 23.86 -7.11 6.85
C GLN A 49 24.47 -7.16 5.43
N LEU A 50 24.16 -6.18 4.59
CA LEU A 50 24.62 -6.14 3.21
C LEU A 50 26.14 -5.89 3.14
N ARG A 51 26.68 -4.96 3.93
CA ARG A 51 28.11 -4.60 3.86
C ARG A 51 29.04 -5.74 4.32
N THR A 52 28.56 -6.62 5.21
CA THR A 52 29.34 -7.73 5.76
C THR A 52 29.31 -8.98 4.89
N LEU A 53 28.35 -9.10 3.97
CA LEU A 53 28.18 -10.27 3.11
C LEU A 53 28.84 -10.08 1.74
N PRO A 54 29.61 -11.08 1.24
CA PRO A 54 30.05 -11.10 -0.15
C PRO A 54 28.87 -11.32 -1.09
N LEU A 55 29.02 -10.92 -2.36
CA LEU A 55 27.97 -11.01 -3.39
C LEU A 55 27.31 -12.39 -3.47
N ALA A 56 28.12 -13.46 -3.45
CA ALA A 56 27.64 -14.85 -3.51
C ALA A 56 26.68 -15.21 -2.36
N LYS A 57 26.84 -14.59 -1.17
CA LYS A 57 25.92 -14.75 -0.05
C LYS A 57 24.72 -13.80 -0.16
N ARG A 58 24.92 -12.56 -0.63
CA ARG A 58 23.84 -11.58 -0.84
C ARG A 58 22.76 -12.11 -1.79
N ILE A 59 23.16 -12.80 -2.86
CA ILE A 59 22.23 -13.40 -3.85
C ILE A 59 21.20 -14.34 -3.20
N LYS A 60 21.53 -14.94 -2.05
CA LYS A 60 20.68 -15.89 -1.32
C LYS A 60 19.81 -15.24 -0.24
N LEU A 61 19.89 -13.91 -0.06
CA LEU A 61 19.14 -13.24 0.99
C LEU A 61 17.63 -13.24 0.69
N PRO A 62 16.78 -13.62 1.67
CA PRO A 62 15.34 -13.57 1.51
C PRO A 62 14.87 -12.16 1.11
N GLY A 63 14.00 -12.09 0.09
CA GLY A 63 13.46 -10.82 -0.39
C GLY A 63 14.40 -10.00 -1.29
N LEU A 64 15.66 -10.40 -1.48
CA LEU A 64 16.56 -9.77 -2.46
C LEU A 64 16.49 -10.55 -3.79
N ARG A 65 16.25 -9.85 -4.89
CA ARG A 65 16.39 -10.45 -6.22
C ARG A 65 17.87 -10.62 -6.57
N SER A 66 18.20 -11.77 -7.15
CA SER A 66 19.58 -12.13 -7.51
C SER A 66 20.23 -11.13 -8.46
N ASP A 67 19.49 -10.64 -9.47
CA ASP A 67 19.93 -9.61 -10.43
C ASP A 67 20.14 -8.22 -9.83
N ARG A 68 19.95 -8.05 -8.52
CA ARG A 68 20.08 -6.78 -7.80
C ARG A 68 21.11 -6.82 -6.68
N ALA A 69 21.71 -7.98 -6.40
CA ALA A 69 22.53 -8.18 -5.22
C ALA A 69 23.85 -7.40 -5.20
N ASP A 70 24.35 -7.03 -6.38
CA ASP A 70 25.52 -6.19 -6.61
C ASP A 70 25.24 -4.71 -6.33
N ILE A 71 24.09 -4.20 -6.77
CA ILE A 71 23.71 -2.78 -6.69
C ILE A 71 22.86 -2.40 -5.47
N ILE A 72 22.36 -3.37 -4.70
CA ILE A 72 21.43 -3.08 -3.58
C ILE A 72 22.06 -2.26 -2.46
N LEU A 73 23.34 -2.52 -2.13
CA LEU A 73 24.03 -1.82 -1.04
C LEU A 73 24.22 -0.33 -1.36
N PRO A 74 24.76 0.07 -2.54
CA PRO A 74 24.75 1.47 -2.95
C PRO A 74 23.37 2.12 -2.89
N GLY A 75 22.32 1.42 -3.36
CA GLY A 75 20.94 1.93 -3.29
C GLY A 75 20.46 2.17 -1.85
N ALA A 76 20.81 1.28 -0.92
CA ALA A 76 20.49 1.45 0.50
C ALA A 76 21.21 2.65 1.13
N LEU A 77 22.49 2.87 0.78
CA LEU A 77 23.27 4.00 1.25
C LEU A 77 22.70 5.34 0.77
N VAL A 78 22.26 5.41 -0.49
CA VAL A 78 21.58 6.59 -1.05
C VAL A 78 20.26 6.85 -0.32
N ALA A 79 19.43 5.82 -0.12
CA ALA A 79 18.18 5.96 0.62
C ALA A 79 18.41 6.47 2.05
N ARG A 80 19.41 5.92 2.76
CA ARG A 80 19.77 6.37 4.11
C ARG A 80 20.23 7.83 4.11
N ALA A 81 21.07 8.23 3.17
CA ALA A 81 21.55 9.60 3.06
C ALA A 81 20.38 10.59 2.84
N ILE A 82 19.45 10.25 1.94
CA ILE A 82 18.24 11.06 1.71
C ILE A 82 17.43 11.18 3.00
N MET A 83 17.18 10.08 3.70
CA MET A 83 16.43 10.09 4.96
C MET A 83 17.10 10.96 6.03
N GLN A 84 18.43 10.89 6.16
CA GLN A 84 19.21 11.69 7.09
C GLN A 84 19.19 13.19 6.74
N VAL A 85 19.37 13.53 5.47
CA VAL A 85 19.32 14.93 4.99
C VAL A 85 17.93 15.53 5.20
N MET A 86 16.87 14.75 4.99
CA MET A 86 15.49 15.20 5.19
C MET A 86 15.02 15.13 6.66
N GLY A 87 15.82 14.53 7.56
CA GLY A 87 15.43 14.34 8.96
C GLY A 87 14.25 13.38 9.17
N VAL A 88 13.95 12.51 8.21
CA VAL A 88 12.81 11.57 8.28
C VAL A 88 13.24 10.22 8.88
N ARG A 89 12.39 9.64 9.72
CA ARG A 89 12.65 8.35 10.39
C ARG A 89 12.08 7.14 9.66
N ALA A 90 11.30 7.37 8.61
CA ALA A 90 10.69 6.33 7.79
C ALA A 90 10.47 6.83 6.37
N LEU A 91 10.42 5.89 5.43
CA LEU A 91 9.97 6.13 4.06
C LEU A 91 8.81 5.20 3.74
N THR A 92 7.87 5.68 2.93
CA THR A 92 6.73 4.90 2.44
C THR A 92 7.04 4.42 1.03
N VAL A 93 6.91 3.13 0.78
CA VAL A 93 7.18 2.52 -0.53
C VAL A 93 5.97 2.66 -1.43
N SER A 94 6.18 3.20 -2.62
CA SER A 94 5.20 3.08 -3.71
C SER A 94 5.68 2.07 -4.76
N VAL A 95 4.82 1.11 -5.07
CA VAL A 95 5.04 0.18 -6.19
C VAL A 95 4.86 0.83 -7.55
N ASN A 96 4.08 1.91 -7.60
CA ASN A 96 3.89 2.77 -8.77
C ASN A 96 5.08 3.71 -8.93
N GLY A 97 5.40 4.07 -10.17
CA GLY A 97 6.45 5.02 -10.48
C GLY A 97 6.16 5.73 -11.81
N LEU A 98 7.20 5.95 -12.61
CA LEU A 98 7.10 6.79 -13.81
C LEU A 98 6.09 6.26 -14.84
N ARG A 99 5.94 4.94 -14.98
CA ARG A 99 5.03 4.36 -15.97
C ARG A 99 3.57 4.67 -15.63
N GLU A 100 3.21 4.51 -14.36
CA GLU A 100 1.88 4.84 -13.85
C GLU A 100 1.65 6.36 -13.90
N GLY A 101 2.67 7.16 -13.58
CA GLY A 101 2.63 8.62 -13.73
C GLY A 101 2.34 9.07 -15.16
N LEU A 102 3.05 8.53 -16.15
CA LEU A 102 2.84 8.81 -17.57
C LEU A 102 1.45 8.36 -18.05
N PHE A 103 0.99 7.20 -17.58
CA PHE A 103 -0.36 6.73 -17.87
C PHE A 103 -1.41 7.73 -17.36
N PHE A 104 -1.31 8.14 -16.09
CA PHE A 104 -2.29 9.05 -15.50
C PHE A 104 -2.23 10.47 -16.09
N GLU A 105 -1.04 10.97 -16.41
CA GLU A 105 -0.85 12.22 -17.14
C GLU A 105 -1.60 12.20 -18.49
N HIS A 106 -1.46 11.12 -19.24
CA HIS A 106 -2.14 10.98 -20.53
C HIS A 106 -3.65 10.75 -20.37
N PHE A 107 -4.04 9.84 -19.48
CA PHE A 107 -5.43 9.42 -19.28
C PHE A 107 -6.31 10.57 -18.78
N TRP A 108 -5.78 11.40 -17.87
CA TRP A 108 -6.49 12.55 -17.34
C TRP A 108 -6.12 13.88 -17.99
N ARG A 109 -5.55 13.88 -19.20
CA ARG A 109 -5.18 15.11 -19.91
C ARG A 109 -6.33 16.12 -20.13
N HIS A 110 -7.58 15.66 -19.98
CA HIS A 110 -8.80 16.48 -20.06
C HIS A 110 -9.16 17.19 -18.74
N TRP A 111 -8.38 16.96 -17.68
CA TRP A 111 -8.47 17.65 -16.39
C TRP A 111 -7.19 18.46 -16.16
N ASP A 112 -7.35 19.73 -15.78
CA ASP A 112 -6.23 20.66 -15.61
C ASP A 112 -5.27 20.24 -14.48
N GLU A 113 -5.81 19.67 -13.40
CA GLU A 113 -5.04 19.07 -12.31
C GLU A 113 -5.74 17.80 -11.82
N PRO A 114 -5.36 16.61 -12.31
CA PRO A 114 -6.02 15.38 -11.94
C PRO A 114 -5.52 14.85 -10.59
N ILE A 115 -5.71 15.64 -9.54
CA ILE A 115 -5.51 15.20 -8.17
C ILE A 115 -6.80 14.51 -7.73
N ILE A 116 -6.75 13.19 -7.58
CA ILE A 116 -7.84 12.47 -6.94
C ILE A 116 -7.88 12.88 -5.47
N ALA A 117 -8.92 13.63 -5.08
CA ALA A 117 -9.10 14.09 -3.70
C ALA A 117 -9.19 12.94 -2.68
N ASP A 118 -9.83 11.84 -3.06
CA ASP A 118 -9.93 10.62 -2.24
C ASP A 118 -9.49 9.38 -3.03
N ILE A 119 -8.20 9.08 -2.95
CA ILE A 119 -7.57 7.93 -3.62
C ILE A 119 -8.16 6.61 -3.13
N ARG A 120 -8.53 6.51 -1.84
CA ARG A 120 -9.05 5.27 -1.27
C ARG A 120 -10.45 4.99 -1.79
N SER A 121 -11.36 5.95 -1.71
CA SER A 121 -12.71 5.82 -2.27
C SER A 121 -12.66 5.56 -3.77
N PHE A 122 -11.75 6.21 -4.50
CA PHE A 122 -11.53 5.93 -5.92
C PHE A 122 -11.12 4.47 -6.14
N GLY A 123 -10.15 3.97 -5.39
CA GLY A 123 -9.67 2.58 -5.47
C GLY A 123 -10.77 1.56 -5.15
N VAL A 124 -11.52 1.77 -4.07
CA VAL A 124 -12.65 0.94 -3.65
C VAL A 124 -13.71 0.88 -4.74
N LEU A 125 -14.14 2.03 -5.26
CA LEU A 125 -15.16 2.07 -6.32
C LEU A 125 -14.64 1.48 -7.63
N ASN A 126 -13.35 1.66 -7.95
CA ASN A 126 -12.74 1.04 -9.12
C ASN A 126 -12.76 -0.49 -9.00
N LEU A 127 -12.37 -1.04 -7.85
CA LEU A 127 -12.41 -2.47 -7.57
C LEU A 127 -13.83 -3.03 -7.69
N ALA A 128 -14.79 -2.36 -7.04
CA ALA A 128 -16.21 -2.72 -7.10
C ALA A 128 -16.72 -2.78 -8.55
N ARG A 129 -16.34 -1.80 -9.39
CA ARG A 129 -16.72 -1.73 -10.81
C ARG A 129 -16.07 -2.82 -11.65
N ILE A 130 -14.78 -3.11 -11.44
CA ILE A 130 -14.05 -4.19 -12.13
C ILE A 130 -14.76 -5.53 -11.95
N TYR A 131 -15.24 -5.80 -10.73
CA TYR A 131 -15.94 -7.04 -10.39
C TYR A 131 -17.47 -6.93 -10.48
N HIS A 132 -17.99 -5.93 -11.20
CA HIS A 132 -19.41 -5.80 -11.52
C HIS A 132 -20.36 -5.86 -10.31
N TYR A 133 -19.99 -5.23 -9.19
CA TYR A 133 -20.79 -5.22 -7.96
C TYR A 133 -22.26 -4.76 -8.18
N GLN A 134 -23.19 -5.32 -7.40
CA GLN A 134 -24.59 -4.93 -7.41
C GLN A 134 -24.80 -3.58 -6.71
N LYS A 135 -24.62 -2.49 -7.46
CA LYS A 135 -24.63 -1.11 -6.93
C LYS A 135 -25.81 -0.81 -6.01
N LYS A 136 -27.05 -1.20 -6.37
CA LYS A 136 -28.23 -0.94 -5.53
C LYS A 136 -28.15 -1.68 -4.20
N HIS A 137 -27.80 -2.96 -4.26
CA HIS A 137 -27.67 -3.81 -3.07
C HIS A 137 -26.54 -3.32 -2.16
N ALA A 138 -25.33 -3.14 -2.70
CA ALA A 138 -24.18 -2.67 -1.93
C ALA A 138 -24.41 -1.31 -1.26
N ASN A 139 -25.10 -0.38 -1.93
CA ASN A 139 -25.45 0.91 -1.32
C ASN A 139 -26.50 0.77 -0.21
N HIS A 140 -27.45 -0.16 -0.35
CA HIS A 140 -28.42 -0.44 0.71
C HIS A 140 -27.74 -1.05 1.94
N VAL A 141 -26.84 -2.02 1.74
CA VAL A 141 -26.01 -2.59 2.81
C VAL A 141 -25.17 -1.52 3.49
N ARG A 142 -24.48 -0.67 2.72
CA ARG A 142 -23.72 0.47 3.26
C ARG A 142 -24.58 1.40 4.10
N PHE A 143 -25.77 1.74 3.63
CA PHE A 143 -26.70 2.60 4.37
C PHE A 143 -27.09 1.97 5.71
N LEU A 144 -27.53 0.72 5.71
CA LEU A 144 -27.92 0.02 6.94
C LEU A 144 -26.74 -0.15 7.91
N ALA A 145 -25.57 -0.57 7.41
CA ALA A 145 -24.36 -0.71 8.19
C ALA A 145 -23.94 0.61 8.86
N SER A 146 -24.00 1.72 8.11
CA SER A 146 -23.72 3.06 8.67
C SER A 146 -24.67 3.43 9.79
N ARG A 147 -25.97 3.11 9.67
CA ARG A 147 -26.95 3.36 10.74
C ARG A 147 -26.70 2.56 11.99
N VAL A 148 -26.29 1.30 11.84
CA VAL A 148 -25.91 0.46 12.97
C VAL A 148 -24.65 1.00 13.64
N PHE A 149 -23.62 1.37 12.88
CA PHE A 149 -22.39 1.97 13.39
C PHE A 149 -22.66 3.28 14.17
N GLU A 150 -23.48 4.17 13.63
CA GLU A 150 -23.85 5.42 14.32
C GLU A 150 -24.59 5.15 15.65
N GLN A 151 -25.53 4.20 15.68
CA GLN A 151 -26.29 3.87 16.88
C GLN A 151 -25.47 3.17 17.96
N LEU A 152 -24.46 2.39 17.56
CA LEU A 152 -23.59 1.66 18.47
C LEU A 152 -22.34 2.45 18.89
N THR A 153 -22.22 3.72 18.48
CA THR A 153 -21.11 4.60 18.84
C THR A 153 -20.79 4.61 20.34
N PRO A 154 -21.78 4.64 21.27
CA PRO A 154 -21.51 4.58 22.71
C PRO A 154 -20.83 3.29 23.19
N LEU A 155 -20.93 2.19 22.43
CA LEU A 155 -20.35 0.89 22.80
C LEU A 155 -18.93 0.70 22.26
N HIS A 156 -18.68 1.11 21.01
CA HIS A 156 -17.40 0.83 20.36
C HIS A 156 -16.41 1.99 20.39
N GLY A 157 -16.87 3.25 20.50
CA GLY A 157 -15.99 4.42 20.54
C GLY A 157 -15.22 4.73 19.24
N TYR A 158 -15.35 3.92 18.19
CA TYR A 158 -14.81 4.18 16.85
C TYR A 158 -15.30 5.47 16.18
N GLY A 159 -14.49 6.00 15.26
CA GLY A 159 -14.71 7.29 14.62
C GLY A 159 -14.75 7.22 13.09
N ALA A 160 -14.38 8.34 12.45
CA ALA A 160 -14.39 8.48 11.00
C ALA A 160 -13.49 7.47 10.26
N PRO A 161 -12.28 7.10 10.73
CA PRO A 161 -11.44 6.11 10.04
C PRO A 161 -12.09 4.73 9.94
N GLU A 162 -12.66 4.22 11.04
CA GLU A 162 -13.33 2.91 11.03
C GLU A 162 -14.63 2.95 10.21
N ARG A 163 -15.33 4.08 10.26
CA ARG A 163 -16.53 4.29 9.43
C ARG A 163 -16.20 4.25 7.93
N GLU A 164 -15.07 4.82 7.52
CA GLU A 164 -14.60 4.77 6.13
C GLU A 164 -14.30 3.32 5.70
N LEU A 165 -13.67 2.53 6.58
CA LEU A 165 -13.42 1.10 6.34
C LEU A 165 -14.72 0.29 6.25
N LEU A 166 -15.72 0.60 7.09
CA LEU A 166 -17.03 -0.02 7.04
C LEU A 166 -17.74 0.28 5.71
N ASP A 167 -17.68 1.53 5.25
CA ASP A 167 -18.26 1.94 3.97
C ASP A 167 -17.60 1.20 2.80
N ALA A 168 -16.27 1.06 2.82
CA ALA A 168 -15.54 0.28 1.83
C ALA A 168 -15.91 -1.20 1.87
N ALA A 169 -15.96 -1.81 3.06
CA ALA A 169 -16.35 -3.20 3.25
C ALA A 169 -17.77 -3.45 2.73
N ALA A 170 -18.73 -2.58 3.05
CA ALA A 170 -20.10 -2.72 2.57
C ALA A 170 -20.21 -2.61 1.04
N LEU A 171 -19.37 -1.80 0.38
CA LEU A 171 -19.33 -1.73 -1.08
C LEU A 171 -18.73 -2.98 -1.73
N LEU A 172 -17.80 -3.64 -1.04
CA LEU A 172 -16.99 -4.73 -1.57
C LEU A 172 -17.39 -6.12 -1.07
N HIS A 173 -18.30 -6.24 -0.10
CA HIS A 173 -18.59 -7.49 0.60
C HIS A 173 -19.04 -8.65 -0.30
N ASP A 174 -19.55 -8.35 -1.49
CA ASP A 174 -20.18 -9.31 -2.40
C ASP A 174 -19.47 -9.43 -3.75
N ILE A 175 -18.29 -8.81 -3.92
CA ILE A 175 -17.58 -8.83 -5.22
C ILE A 175 -17.08 -10.23 -5.58
N GLY A 176 -16.90 -11.10 -4.60
CA GLY A 176 -16.49 -12.50 -4.77
C GLY A 176 -17.55 -13.38 -5.42
N ALA A 177 -18.82 -12.94 -5.51
CA ALA A 177 -19.89 -13.65 -6.19
C ALA A 177 -19.60 -13.89 -7.70
N ILE A 178 -18.68 -13.11 -8.28
CA ILE A 178 -18.18 -13.32 -9.65
C ILE A 178 -17.40 -14.64 -9.81
N ILE A 179 -16.82 -15.16 -8.73
CA ILE A 179 -16.10 -16.44 -8.71
C ILE A 179 -17.09 -17.58 -8.45
N ALA A 180 -17.77 -17.51 -7.31
CA ALA A 180 -18.80 -18.44 -6.88
C ALA A 180 -19.68 -17.76 -5.84
N TYR A 181 -20.97 -18.13 -5.82
CA TYR A 181 -21.90 -17.67 -4.79
C TYR A 181 -21.62 -18.34 -3.44
N GLU A 182 -21.22 -19.62 -3.45
CA GLU A 182 -20.77 -20.31 -2.25
C GLU A 182 -19.47 -19.69 -1.74
N ASN A 183 -19.39 -19.36 -0.45
CA ASN A 183 -18.23 -18.71 0.19
C ASN A 183 -17.78 -17.42 -0.52
N HIS A 184 -18.73 -16.68 -1.11
CA HIS A 184 -18.45 -15.43 -1.84
C HIS A 184 -17.78 -14.35 -0.97
N ASP A 185 -17.95 -14.41 0.35
CA ASP A 185 -17.27 -13.57 1.34
C ASP A 185 -15.76 -13.86 1.40
N VAL A 186 -15.37 -15.14 1.38
CA VAL A 186 -13.96 -15.58 1.33
C VAL A 186 -13.33 -15.20 0.00
N HIS A 187 -14.08 -15.34 -1.09
CA HIS A 187 -13.66 -14.85 -2.40
C HIS A 187 -13.50 -13.33 -2.43
N SER A 188 -14.41 -12.58 -1.82
CA SER A 188 -14.31 -11.13 -1.69
C SER A 188 -13.07 -10.73 -0.92
N GLN A 189 -12.79 -11.38 0.21
CA GLN A 189 -11.54 -11.17 0.96
C GLN A 189 -10.30 -11.38 0.09
N THR A 190 -10.28 -12.46 -0.69
CA THR A 190 -9.16 -12.78 -1.60
C THR A 190 -8.99 -11.75 -2.71
N LEU A 191 -10.08 -11.11 -3.18
CA LEU A 191 -10.01 -10.06 -4.20
C LEU A 191 -9.59 -8.70 -3.64
N ILE A 192 -9.80 -8.47 -2.34
CA ILE A 192 -9.44 -7.22 -1.66
C ILE A 192 -7.96 -7.18 -1.27
N VAL A 193 -7.34 -8.34 -0.97
CA VAL A 193 -5.99 -8.48 -0.39
C VAL A 193 -4.98 -9.05 -1.39
#